data_AF-A0A0F7TKS7-F1
#
_entry.id   AF-A0A0F7TKS7-F1
#
_cell.length_a   1.000
_cell.length_b   1.000
_cell.length_c   1.000
_cell.angle_alpha   90.00
_cell.angle_beta   90.00
_cell.angle_gamma   90.00
#
_symmetry.space_group_name_H-M   'P 1'
#
loop_
_entity.id
_entity.type
_entity.pdbx_description
1 polymer ?
#
loop_
_entity_poly.entity_id
_entity_poly.type
_entity_poly.pdbx_seq_one_letter_code
_entity_poly.pdbx_strand_id
1 'polypeptide(L)'
;MIFMQHEPTLSTLSVNYESEASDERPVSQPARTKIQANFQIARPPPKSSLRLSAKLLLQIQQLSHNHRPVPVLEIWQPPLRKSKLTREFPQRPKLRAGDIYATLDEPYTSSAPSVRKDSAKSDYQESTNSNLQSKDIVSAICQSSSGEAKASTIHFRDAQRSWHASVGFAGPEKTPCYRFTINDETREKSDPGQMIMQWEKRGLAGKDENSSQPFHSDQFVLVLIDRRARRKSRIATMTPGGLEIMVRKTSIMEHLQMCLDLTDPLSTATSGDRDAHVNLEMWLYTHVLTLGIWVAQQEGWLG
;
A
#
# COMPACT_ATOMS: atom_id res chain seq x y z
N MET A 1 -72.69 62.71 -7.23
CA MET A 1 -72.08 64.02 -6.97
C MET A 1 -71.43 63.94 -5.59
N ILE A 2 -70.09 63.86 -5.55
CA ILE A 2 -69.10 64.34 -4.53
C ILE A 2 -69.61 64.41 -3.05
N PHE A 3 -69.02 63.75 -2.04
CA PHE A 3 -67.65 63.93 -1.51
C PHE A 3 -67.17 62.78 -0.60
N MET A 4 -65.85 62.60 -0.60
CA MET A 4 -65.03 61.75 0.26
C MET A 4 -64.99 62.24 1.72
N GLN A 5 -64.76 61.33 2.67
CA GLN A 5 -63.85 61.58 3.80
C GLN A 5 -63.03 60.33 4.16
N HIS A 6 -61.74 60.57 4.32
CA HIS A 6 -60.63 59.67 4.64
C HIS A 6 -60.63 59.27 6.13
N GLU A 7 -60.29 58.01 6.42
CA GLU A 7 -59.74 57.62 7.73
C GLU A 7 -58.20 57.53 7.66
N PRO A 8 -57.46 57.91 8.72
CA PRO A 8 -56.03 57.63 8.84
C PRO A 8 -55.79 56.41 9.73
N THR A 9 -55.08 55.40 9.24
CA THR A 9 -54.58 54.27 10.04
C THR A 9 -53.07 54.34 10.18
N LEU A 10 -52.64 53.97 11.39
CA LEU A 10 -51.36 54.22 12.02
C LEU A 10 -50.18 53.47 11.40
N SER A 11 -49.03 54.14 11.51
CA SER A 11 -47.67 53.69 11.28
C SER A 11 -47.36 52.32 11.90
N THR A 12 -46.85 51.42 11.08
CA THR A 12 -46.08 50.25 11.52
C THR A 12 -44.66 50.37 10.96
N LEU A 13 -43.72 50.61 11.88
CA LEU A 13 -42.28 50.48 11.68
C LEU A 13 -41.95 49.02 11.37
N SER A 14 -41.67 48.70 10.11
CA SER A 14 -41.05 47.41 9.75
C SER A 14 -39.52 47.53 9.92
N VAL A 15 -39.02 46.86 10.95
CA VAL A 15 -37.59 46.68 11.22
C VAL A 15 -36.96 45.91 10.06
N ASN A 16 -35.99 46.54 9.40
CA ASN A 16 -35.21 45.96 8.32
C ASN A 16 -34.10 45.10 8.95
N TYR A 17 -34.24 43.77 8.91
CA TYR A 17 -33.15 42.86 9.24
C TYR A 17 -32.31 42.64 7.97
N GLU A 18 -31.15 43.28 7.92
CA GLU A 18 -30.06 42.88 7.04
C GLU A 18 -29.64 41.45 7.39
N SER A 19 -29.96 40.50 6.53
CA SER A 19 -29.42 39.15 6.59
C SER A 19 -28.23 39.08 5.64
N GLU A 20 -27.04 39.36 6.15
CA GLU A 20 -25.78 38.96 5.53
C GLU A 20 -25.68 37.43 5.58
N ALA A 21 -26.29 36.76 4.61
CA ALA A 21 -25.99 35.38 4.31
C ALA A 21 -24.69 35.37 3.48
N SER A 22 -23.56 35.22 4.17
CA SER A 22 -22.30 34.81 3.55
C SER A 22 -22.53 33.51 2.78
N ASP A 23 -22.53 33.62 1.45
CA ASP A 23 -22.59 32.51 0.50
C ASP A 23 -21.22 31.78 0.53
N GLU A 24 -20.91 31.12 1.65
CA GLU A 24 -19.84 30.12 1.70
C GLU A 24 -20.31 28.89 0.92
N ARG A 25 -20.11 28.95 -0.40
CA ARG A 25 -20.18 27.75 -1.24
C ARG A 25 -19.18 26.74 -0.68
N PRO A 26 -19.61 25.50 -0.35
CA PRO A 26 -18.68 24.43 -0.09
C PRO A 26 -17.88 24.21 -1.38
N VAL A 27 -16.60 24.53 -1.36
CA VAL A 27 -15.68 24.10 -2.41
C VAL A 27 -15.56 22.59 -2.26
N SER A 28 -16.46 21.86 -2.91
CA SER A 28 -16.37 20.41 -3.02
C SER A 28 -15.10 20.11 -3.81
N GLN A 29 -14.01 19.82 -3.11
CA GLN A 29 -12.83 19.23 -3.74
C GLN A 29 -13.31 17.96 -4.47
N PRO A 30 -12.97 17.78 -5.76
CA PRO A 30 -13.39 16.59 -6.48
C PRO A 30 -12.86 15.37 -5.72
N ALA A 31 -13.76 14.48 -5.32
CA ALA A 31 -13.40 13.24 -4.64
C ALA A 31 -12.30 12.56 -5.46
N ARG A 32 -11.11 12.41 -4.88
CA ARG A 32 -10.02 11.68 -5.50
C ARG A 32 -10.46 10.22 -5.54
N THR A 33 -10.75 9.71 -6.74
CA THR A 33 -11.36 8.38 -6.95
C THR A 33 -10.40 7.37 -7.56
N LYS A 34 -9.11 7.74 -7.72
CA LYS A 34 -8.14 6.95 -8.47
C LYS A 34 -6.80 6.90 -7.73
N ILE A 35 -6.27 5.69 -7.59
CA ILE A 35 -4.88 5.43 -7.21
C ILE A 35 -4.19 4.75 -8.41
N GLN A 36 -3.02 5.24 -8.81
CA GLN A 36 -2.21 4.62 -9.85
C GLN A 36 -0.72 4.86 -9.63
N ALA A 37 0.07 3.79 -9.71
CA ALA A 37 1.53 3.86 -9.72
C ALA A 37 2.15 2.70 -10.51
N ASN A 38 3.31 2.98 -11.11
CA ASN A 38 4.14 2.00 -11.79
C ASN A 38 5.46 1.86 -11.04
N PHE A 39 5.90 0.63 -10.84
CA PHE A 39 7.12 0.30 -10.12
C PHE A 39 7.99 -0.65 -10.95
N GLN A 40 9.28 -0.38 -10.97
CA GLN A 40 10.30 -1.23 -11.57
C GLN A 40 11.11 -1.95 -10.50
N ILE A 41 11.56 -3.15 -10.81
CA ILE A 41 12.44 -3.93 -9.94
C ILE A 41 13.86 -3.84 -10.48
N ALA A 42 14.78 -3.30 -9.69
CA ALA A 42 16.22 -3.30 -9.93
C ALA A 42 16.90 -4.34 -9.03
N ARG A 43 17.77 -5.17 -9.61
CA ARG A 43 18.51 -6.20 -8.86
C ARG A 43 19.97 -5.77 -8.73
N PRO A 44 20.55 -5.82 -7.52
CA PRO A 44 21.96 -5.52 -7.35
C PRO A 44 22.82 -6.54 -8.11
N PRO A 45 24.01 -6.16 -8.59
CA PRO A 45 24.94 -7.10 -9.19
C PRO A 45 25.26 -8.25 -8.21
N PRO A 46 25.48 -9.48 -8.69
CA PRO A 46 25.92 -10.58 -7.84
C PRO A 46 27.22 -10.20 -7.13
N LYS A 47 27.20 -10.17 -5.79
CA LYS A 47 28.39 -9.94 -4.96
C LYS A 47 28.69 -11.20 -4.17
N SER A 48 29.91 -11.72 -4.29
CA SER A 48 30.43 -12.77 -3.43
C SER A 48 30.85 -12.18 -2.07
N SER A 49 29.90 -11.96 -1.17
CA SER A 49 30.20 -11.54 0.20
C SER A 49 29.93 -12.66 1.19
N LEU A 50 30.86 -12.89 2.12
CA LEU A 50 30.59 -13.64 3.35
C LEU A 50 29.41 -12.98 4.07
N ARG A 51 28.41 -13.76 4.54
CA ARG A 51 27.10 -13.30 5.09
C ARG A 51 27.19 -12.59 6.45
N LEU A 52 28.23 -11.79 6.67
CA LEU A 52 28.48 -11.07 7.93
C LEU A 52 27.67 -9.77 8.01
N SER A 53 27.24 -9.21 6.87
CA SER A 53 26.38 -8.03 6.77
C SER A 53 24.99 -8.38 6.21
N ALA A 54 24.05 -7.44 6.32
CA ALA A 54 22.78 -7.51 5.61
C ALA A 54 23.00 -7.53 4.09
N LYS A 55 22.23 -8.35 3.35
CA LYS A 55 22.32 -8.47 1.89
C LYS A 55 21.12 -7.76 1.26
N LEU A 56 21.38 -6.76 0.42
CA LEU A 56 20.35 -6.18 -0.45
C LEU A 56 19.96 -7.24 -1.50
N LEU A 57 18.68 -7.57 -1.58
CA LEU A 57 18.13 -8.52 -2.56
C LEU A 57 17.65 -7.83 -3.82
N LEU A 58 16.92 -6.73 -3.67
CA LEU A 58 16.44 -5.89 -4.76
C LEU A 58 16.05 -4.51 -4.26
N GLN A 59 15.83 -3.62 -5.21
CA GLN A 59 15.29 -2.29 -5.01
C GLN A 59 14.07 -2.10 -5.91
N ILE A 60 13.02 -1.52 -5.38
CA ILE A 60 11.81 -1.12 -6.09
C ILE A 60 11.88 0.37 -6.34
N GLN A 61 11.68 0.75 -7.59
CA GLN A 61 11.72 2.14 -8.04
C GLN A 61 10.34 2.55 -8.55
N GLN A 62 9.77 3.62 -8.02
CA GLN A 62 8.55 4.20 -8.57
C GLN A 62 8.89 5.02 -9.82
N LEU A 63 8.15 4.80 -10.89
CA LEU A 63 8.23 5.65 -12.08
C LEU A 63 7.36 6.89 -11.87
N SER A 64 8.03 8.03 -11.72
CA SER A 64 7.35 9.34 -11.68
C SER A 64 6.73 9.69 -13.03
N HIS A 65 5.89 10.74 -13.05
CA HIS A 65 5.25 11.26 -14.26
C HIS A 65 6.25 11.62 -15.38
N ASN A 66 7.48 11.99 -15.03
CA ASN A 66 8.54 12.31 -15.98
C ASN A 66 9.39 11.07 -16.35
N HIS A 67 8.91 9.86 -16.05
CA HIS A 67 9.61 8.58 -16.23
C HIS A 67 10.96 8.46 -15.51
N ARG A 68 11.29 9.39 -14.61
CA ARG A 68 12.45 9.26 -13.73
C ARG A 68 12.18 8.18 -12.68
N PRO A 69 13.02 7.14 -12.57
CA PRO A 69 12.92 6.16 -11.49
C PRO A 69 13.29 6.80 -10.15
N VAL A 70 12.46 6.58 -9.14
CA VAL A 70 12.64 7.04 -7.76
C VAL A 70 12.77 5.82 -6.84
N PRO A 71 13.90 5.62 -6.13
CA PRO A 71 14.07 4.49 -5.23
C PRO A 71 13.14 4.59 -4.01
N VAL A 72 12.11 3.76 -3.93
CA VAL A 72 11.12 3.87 -2.84
C VAL A 72 11.29 2.79 -1.79
N LEU A 73 11.58 1.55 -2.21
CA LEU A 73 11.63 0.41 -1.28
C LEU A 73 12.85 -0.46 -1.58
N GLU A 74 13.59 -0.84 -0.55
CA GLU A 74 14.69 -1.79 -0.65
C GLU A 74 14.37 -3.04 0.15
N ILE A 75 14.70 -4.21 -0.40
CA ILE A 75 14.44 -5.50 0.24
C ILE A 75 15.76 -6.12 0.67
N TRP A 76 15.84 -6.47 1.95
CA TRP A 76 17.07 -6.91 2.60
C TRP A 76 16.90 -8.26 3.27
N GLN A 77 17.98 -9.04 3.30
CA GLN A 77 18.15 -10.17 4.21
C GLN A 77 18.93 -9.71 5.46
N PRO A 78 18.49 -10.09 6.66
CA PRO A 78 19.17 -9.74 7.90
C PRO A 78 20.54 -10.43 8.01
N PRO A 79 21.49 -9.84 8.76
CA PRO A 79 22.75 -10.50 9.06
C PRO A 79 22.51 -11.75 9.94
N LEU A 80 23.48 -12.67 9.96
CA LEU A 80 23.41 -13.89 10.79
C LEU A 80 23.39 -13.60 12.31
N ARG A 81 23.81 -12.39 12.73
CA ARG A 81 23.82 -11.98 14.14
C ARG A 81 22.46 -11.39 14.52
N LYS A 82 22.06 -11.58 15.78
CA LYS A 82 20.83 -11.00 16.34
C LYS A 82 20.83 -9.48 16.14
N SER A 83 19.86 -8.96 15.41
CA SER A 83 19.66 -7.54 15.16
C SER A 83 18.37 -7.05 15.81
N LYS A 84 18.30 -5.77 16.19
CA LYS A 84 17.11 -5.13 16.77
C LYS A 84 16.25 -4.44 15.70
N LEU A 85 16.29 -4.93 14.46
CA LEU A 85 15.68 -4.31 13.27
C LEU A 85 14.17 -4.04 13.43
N THR A 86 13.47 -4.92 14.16
CA THR A 86 12.01 -4.89 14.30
C THR A 86 11.55 -4.40 15.67
N ARG A 87 12.42 -3.71 16.43
CA ARG A 87 12.11 -3.25 17.79
C ARG A 87 10.90 -2.30 17.84
N GLU A 88 10.71 -1.53 16.79
CA GLU A 88 9.65 -0.53 16.65
C GLU A 88 8.30 -1.11 16.18
N PHE A 89 8.30 -2.37 15.74
CA PHE A 89 7.06 -3.03 15.33
C PHE A 89 6.22 -3.35 16.56
N PRO A 90 4.88 -3.24 16.51
CA PRO A 90 4.02 -3.60 17.64
C PRO A 90 4.25 -5.04 18.11
N GLN A 91 4.35 -5.98 17.17
CA GLN A 91 4.53 -7.41 17.45
C GLN A 91 6.01 -7.83 17.63
N ARG A 92 6.96 -6.92 17.37
CA ARG A 92 8.42 -7.13 17.50
C ARG A 92 8.92 -8.51 16.99
N PRO A 93 8.62 -8.88 15.72
CA PRO A 93 8.99 -10.20 15.20
C PRO A 93 10.51 -10.39 15.17
N LYS A 94 10.99 -11.58 15.55
CA LYS A 94 12.44 -11.88 15.57
C LYS A 94 12.87 -12.42 14.20
N LEU A 95 13.57 -11.58 13.43
CA LEU A 95 14.10 -11.96 12.12
C LEU A 95 15.18 -13.06 12.20
N ARG A 96 15.07 -14.07 11.35
CA ARG A 96 15.98 -15.20 11.17
C ARG A 96 16.73 -15.11 9.84
N ALA A 97 17.71 -15.98 9.63
CA ALA A 97 18.59 -15.97 8.45
C ALA A 97 17.90 -16.20 7.09
N GLY A 98 16.65 -16.67 7.06
CA GLY A 98 15.84 -16.84 5.85
C GLY A 98 14.76 -15.76 5.66
N ASP A 99 14.59 -14.89 6.66
CA ASP A 99 13.57 -13.84 6.63
C ASP A 99 14.07 -12.66 5.78
N ILE A 100 13.14 -11.80 5.39
CA ILE A 100 13.45 -10.56 4.66
C ILE A 100 12.73 -9.38 5.31
N TYR A 101 13.28 -8.19 5.15
CA TYR A 101 12.66 -6.96 5.60
C TYR A 101 12.75 -5.88 4.52
N ALA A 102 11.83 -4.94 4.55
CA ALA A 102 11.79 -3.83 3.61
C ALA A 102 12.09 -2.52 4.32
N THR A 103 12.93 -1.68 3.70
CA THR A 103 13.17 -0.31 4.13
C THR A 103 12.63 0.68 3.11
N LEU A 104 12.00 1.75 3.59
CA LEU A 104 11.63 2.90 2.79
C LEU A 104 12.86 3.80 2.62
N ASP A 105 13.21 4.12 1.37
CA ASP A 105 14.38 4.94 1.02
C ASP A 105 13.94 6.38 0.72
N GLU A 106 13.25 6.60 -0.41
CA GLU A 106 12.50 7.85 -0.68
C GLU A 106 10.98 7.65 -0.48
N PRO A 107 10.24 8.70 -0.09
CA PRO A 107 8.78 8.62 0.01
C PRO A 107 8.16 8.39 -1.38
N TYR A 108 7.04 7.67 -1.42
CA TYR A 108 6.31 7.50 -2.67
C TYR A 108 5.81 8.84 -3.23
N THR A 109 5.84 8.97 -4.54
CA THR A 109 5.13 10.05 -5.24
C THR A 109 3.64 9.75 -5.23
N SER A 110 2.85 10.64 -4.63
CA SER A 110 1.39 10.55 -4.65
C SER A 110 0.86 10.85 -6.06
N SER A 111 -0.24 10.19 -6.43
CA SER A 111 -1.00 10.53 -7.64
C SER A 111 -1.75 11.86 -7.52
N ALA A 112 -1.82 12.45 -6.33
CA ALA A 112 -2.37 13.77 -6.11
C ALA A 112 -1.46 14.86 -6.71
N PRO A 113 -2.01 15.86 -7.44
CA PRO A 113 -1.23 17.04 -7.79
C PRO A 113 -0.82 17.74 -6.50
N SER A 114 0.49 17.95 -6.32
CA SER A 114 0.99 18.77 -5.23
C SER A 114 0.50 20.20 -5.45
N VAL A 115 -0.33 20.69 -4.52
CA VAL A 115 -0.49 22.13 -4.37
C VAL A 115 0.88 22.62 -3.92
N ARG A 116 1.61 23.31 -4.79
CA ARG A 116 2.93 23.86 -4.48
C ARG A 116 2.76 24.83 -3.30
N LYS A 117 3.09 24.39 -2.10
CA LYS A 117 3.56 25.30 -1.05
C LYS A 117 5.05 25.45 -1.31
N ASP A 118 5.43 26.58 -1.90
CA ASP A 118 6.82 27.05 -1.85
C ASP A 118 7.16 27.25 -0.38
N SER A 119 7.79 26.25 0.24
CA SER A 119 8.36 26.37 1.57
C SER A 119 9.82 25.92 1.51
N ALA A 120 10.66 26.95 1.50
CA ALA A 120 12.07 27.04 1.87
C ALA A 120 12.86 25.73 2.04
N LYS A 121 13.97 25.66 1.30
CA LYS A 121 15.15 24.83 1.60
C LYS A 121 15.45 24.88 3.10
N SER A 122 15.35 23.75 3.79
CA SER A 122 15.99 23.56 5.09
C SER A 122 17.34 22.86 4.87
N ASP A 123 18.37 23.47 5.42
CA ASP A 123 19.77 23.09 5.27
C ASP A 123 20.04 21.62 5.62
N TYR A 124 20.85 21.00 4.77
CA TYR A 124 21.46 19.69 5.00
C TYR A 124 22.51 19.82 6.11
N GLN A 125 22.18 19.35 7.32
CA GLN A 125 23.19 19.00 8.31
C GLN A 125 23.66 17.56 8.04
N GLU A 126 24.75 17.47 7.28
CA GLU A 126 25.55 16.26 7.10
C GLU A 126 26.16 15.88 8.46
N SER A 127 25.54 14.91 9.14
CA SER A 127 26.13 14.23 10.30
C SER A 127 26.74 12.92 9.82
N THR A 128 28.06 12.97 9.58
CA THR A 128 28.92 11.80 9.45
C THR A 128 28.87 11.01 10.76
N ASN A 129 28.05 9.96 10.81
CA ASN A 129 28.19 8.88 11.77
C ASN A 129 27.82 7.55 11.11
N SER A 130 28.84 6.73 10.89
CA SER A 130 28.74 5.34 10.46
C SER A 130 27.85 4.53 11.42
N ASN A 131 26.60 4.31 11.07
CA ASN A 131 25.76 3.30 11.68
C ASN A 131 24.68 2.90 10.67
N LEU A 132 24.51 1.60 10.43
CA LEU A 132 23.34 0.99 9.78
C LEU A 132 22.02 1.23 10.58
N GLN A 133 21.95 2.29 11.39
CA GLN A 133 20.85 2.58 12.29
C GLN A 133 19.85 3.51 11.60
N SER A 134 18.70 2.91 11.34
CA SER A 134 17.42 3.46 10.90
C SER A 134 17.33 4.01 9.47
N LYS A 135 17.67 3.19 8.47
CA LYS A 135 16.76 3.16 7.31
C LYS A 135 15.38 2.78 7.83
N ASP A 136 14.34 3.49 7.41
CA ASP A 136 12.99 3.30 7.92
C ASP A 136 12.49 1.89 7.54
N ILE A 137 12.51 0.94 8.48
CA ILE A 137 12.04 -0.42 8.26
C ILE A 137 10.51 -0.42 8.34
N VAL A 138 9.86 -0.61 7.20
CA VAL A 138 8.39 -0.52 7.08
C VAL A 138 7.71 -1.88 7.14
N SER A 139 8.42 -2.96 6.79
CA SER A 139 7.84 -4.31 6.88
C SER A 139 8.88 -5.41 7.09
N ALA A 140 8.42 -6.54 7.62
CA ALA A 140 9.19 -7.74 7.90
C ALA A 140 8.39 -8.97 7.46
N ILE A 141 9.02 -9.87 6.70
CA ILE A 141 8.43 -11.12 6.24
C ILE A 141 9.18 -12.27 6.91
N CYS A 142 8.49 -12.95 7.81
CA CYS A 142 9.01 -14.06 8.61
C CYS A 142 8.53 -15.39 8.05
N GLN A 143 9.47 -16.27 7.71
CA GLN A 143 9.15 -17.62 7.24
C GLN A 143 8.60 -18.46 8.39
N SER A 144 7.53 -19.22 8.13
CA SER A 144 7.03 -20.17 9.13
C SER A 144 8.07 -21.26 9.36
N SER A 145 8.32 -21.58 10.64
CA SER A 145 9.13 -22.74 11.01
C SER A 145 8.30 -23.99 11.30
N SER A 146 6.97 -23.91 11.21
CA SER A 146 6.12 -25.11 11.23
C SER A 146 6.26 -25.84 9.89
N GLY A 147 6.16 -27.17 9.88
CA GLY A 147 6.28 -28.00 8.68
C GLY A 147 5.21 -27.77 7.59
N GLU A 148 4.42 -26.69 7.68
CA GLU A 148 3.57 -26.22 6.60
C GLU A 148 4.46 -25.59 5.52
N ALA A 149 4.71 -26.37 4.46
CA ALA A 149 5.54 -25.96 3.35
C ALA A 149 5.01 -24.65 2.74
N LYS A 150 5.79 -23.58 2.87
CA LYS A 150 5.60 -22.25 2.24
C LYS A 150 4.53 -21.33 2.85
N ALA A 151 4.35 -21.34 4.17
CA ALA A 151 3.63 -20.28 4.88
C ALA A 151 4.58 -19.19 5.44
N SER A 152 4.11 -17.96 5.62
CA SER A 152 4.87 -16.87 6.23
C SER A 152 3.96 -15.87 6.94
N THR A 153 4.50 -15.16 7.91
CA THR A 153 3.83 -14.04 8.56
C THR A 153 4.50 -12.73 8.14
N ILE A 154 3.71 -11.77 7.70
CA ILE A 154 4.16 -10.46 7.23
C ILE A 154 3.70 -9.41 8.24
N HIS A 155 4.65 -8.69 8.79
CA HIS A 155 4.42 -7.63 9.75
C HIS A 155 4.70 -6.29 9.09
N PHE A 156 3.87 -5.30 9.36
CA PHE A 156 4.12 -3.91 8.99
C PHE A 156 4.39 -3.13 10.27
N ARG A 157 5.31 -2.15 10.21
CA ARG A 157 5.65 -1.35 11.38
C ARG A 157 4.44 -0.55 11.86
N ASP A 158 3.67 -0.01 10.92
CA ASP A 158 2.59 0.94 11.21
C ASP A 158 1.21 0.25 11.33
N ALA A 159 1.17 -1.07 11.51
CA ALA A 159 -0.05 -1.84 11.70
C ALA A 159 0.04 -2.72 12.96
N GLN A 160 -1.03 -2.76 13.75
CA GLN A 160 -1.11 -3.63 14.93
C GLN A 160 -1.27 -5.10 14.54
N ARG A 161 -1.86 -5.38 13.37
CA ARG A 161 -2.11 -6.75 12.90
C ARG A 161 -1.13 -7.16 11.82
N SER A 162 -0.83 -8.45 11.78
CA SER A 162 0.04 -9.06 10.76
C SER A 162 -0.80 -9.76 9.70
N TRP A 163 -0.16 -10.09 8.58
CA TRP A 163 -0.77 -10.88 7.51
C TRP A 163 -0.19 -12.29 7.52
N HIS A 164 -1.04 -13.30 7.40
CA HIS A 164 -0.63 -14.66 7.10
C HIS A 164 -0.65 -14.87 5.59
N ALA A 165 0.51 -15.25 5.05
CA ALA A 165 0.74 -15.56 3.65
C ALA A 165 0.81 -17.09 3.47
N SER A 166 0.07 -17.61 2.50
CA SER A 166 0.09 -19.04 2.16
C SER A 166 -0.01 -19.26 0.67
N VAL A 167 0.56 -20.39 0.23
CA VAL A 167 0.43 -20.86 -1.15
C VAL A 167 -0.79 -21.77 -1.26
N GLY A 168 -1.60 -21.54 -2.27
CA GLY A 168 -2.75 -22.34 -2.60
C GLY A 168 -2.88 -22.55 -4.11
N PHE A 169 -4.00 -23.13 -4.51
CA PHE A 169 -4.35 -23.33 -5.91
C PHE A 169 -5.76 -22.82 -6.16
N ALA A 170 -5.96 -22.14 -7.30
CA ALA A 170 -7.24 -21.59 -7.69
C ALA A 170 -7.71 -22.16 -9.03
N GLY A 171 -9.03 -22.30 -9.18
CA GLY A 171 -9.67 -22.74 -10.41
C GLY A 171 -9.50 -24.24 -10.72
N PRO A 172 -10.15 -24.71 -11.80
CA PRO A 172 -10.12 -26.11 -12.21
C PRO A 172 -8.71 -26.56 -12.64
N GLU A 173 -7.93 -25.65 -13.20
CA GLU A 173 -6.55 -25.88 -13.67
C GLU A 173 -5.52 -25.95 -12.53
N LYS A 174 -5.95 -25.79 -11.26
CA LYS A 174 -5.08 -25.74 -10.08
C LYS A 174 -3.90 -24.78 -10.28
N THR A 175 -4.20 -23.60 -10.79
CA THR A 175 -3.19 -22.56 -11.01
C THR A 175 -2.69 -22.06 -9.65
N PRO A 176 -1.38 -21.86 -9.45
CA PRO A 176 -0.85 -21.31 -8.21
C PRO A 176 -1.52 -19.97 -7.85
N CYS A 177 -1.97 -19.87 -6.60
CA CYS A 177 -2.43 -18.62 -6.03
C CYS A 177 -1.76 -18.38 -4.68
N TYR A 178 -1.53 -17.12 -4.37
CA TYR A 178 -0.82 -16.69 -3.17
C TYR A 178 -1.78 -15.84 -2.35
N ARG A 179 -2.17 -16.35 -1.20
CA ARG A 179 -3.27 -15.80 -0.40
C ARG A 179 -2.74 -15.13 0.85
N PHE A 180 -3.29 -13.97 1.15
CA PHE A 180 -2.95 -13.16 2.31
C PHE A 180 -4.22 -12.85 3.10
N THR A 181 -4.21 -13.23 4.37
CA THR A 181 -5.30 -12.99 5.32
C THR A 181 -4.75 -12.23 6.52
N ILE A 182 -5.49 -11.24 7.00
CA ILE A 182 -5.12 -10.54 8.24
C ILE A 182 -5.25 -11.53 9.40
N ASN A 183 -4.18 -11.66 10.18
CA ASN A 183 -4.19 -12.41 11.43
C ASN A 183 -4.98 -11.62 12.46
N ASP A 184 -6.13 -12.18 12.82
CA ASP A 184 -6.95 -11.67 13.89
C ASP A 184 -7.05 -12.76 14.96
N GLU A 185 -6.27 -12.61 16.03
CA GLU A 185 -6.22 -13.56 17.14
C GLU A 185 -7.56 -13.66 17.88
N THR A 186 -8.40 -12.64 17.78
CA THR A 186 -9.73 -12.59 18.41
C THR A 186 -10.79 -13.33 17.59
N ARG A 187 -10.44 -13.75 16.37
CA ARG A 187 -11.37 -14.37 15.44
C ARG A 187 -11.46 -15.87 15.68
N GLU A 188 -12.66 -16.41 15.59
CA GLU A 188 -12.85 -17.86 15.54
C GLU A 188 -12.08 -18.47 14.35
N LYS A 189 -11.32 -19.53 14.62
CA LYS A 189 -10.47 -20.23 13.63
C LYS A 189 -11.23 -20.75 12.40
N SER A 190 -12.56 -20.82 12.47
CA SER A 190 -13.47 -21.29 11.41
C SER A 190 -13.73 -20.25 10.32
N ASP A 191 -13.43 -18.96 10.55
CA ASP A 191 -13.70 -17.89 9.58
C ASP A 191 -12.42 -17.36 8.92
N PRO A 192 -12.12 -17.74 7.66
CA PRO A 192 -10.81 -17.53 7.01
C PRO A 192 -10.56 -16.09 6.51
N GLY A 193 -10.93 -15.07 7.28
CA GLY A 193 -10.73 -13.66 6.91
C GLY A 193 -11.95 -13.04 6.21
N GLN A 194 -12.30 -11.80 6.55
CA GLN A 194 -13.37 -11.03 5.88
C GLN A 194 -12.83 -10.49 4.55
N MET A 195 -11.63 -9.89 4.64
CA MET A 195 -10.86 -9.39 3.51
C MET A 195 -9.69 -10.30 3.25
N ILE A 196 -9.48 -10.63 1.98
CA ILE A 196 -8.34 -11.42 1.50
C ILE A 196 -7.71 -10.66 0.34
N MET A 197 -6.39 -10.54 0.37
CA MET A 197 -5.62 -10.19 -0.81
C MET A 197 -5.08 -11.48 -1.43
N GLN A 198 -5.16 -11.62 -2.75
CA GLN A 198 -4.71 -12.83 -3.43
C GLN A 198 -4.00 -12.49 -4.74
N TRP A 199 -2.76 -12.92 -4.91
CA TRP A 199 -2.10 -12.91 -6.21
C TRP A 199 -2.44 -14.20 -6.95
N GLU A 200 -2.90 -14.08 -8.19
CA GLU A 200 -3.24 -15.20 -9.05
C GLU A 200 -2.30 -15.23 -10.25
N LYS A 201 -1.64 -16.37 -10.48
CA LYS A 201 -0.81 -16.56 -11.68
C LYS A 201 -1.72 -16.54 -12.91
N ARG A 202 -1.33 -15.79 -13.93
CA ARG A 202 -1.97 -15.73 -15.24
C ARG A 202 -0.90 -16.06 -16.26
N GLY A 203 -1.11 -17.14 -17.00
CA GLY A 203 -0.35 -17.33 -18.24
C GLY A 203 -0.81 -16.25 -19.23
N LEU A 204 0.12 -15.56 -19.90
CA LEU A 204 -0.25 -14.94 -21.16
C LEU A 204 -0.54 -16.10 -22.10
N ALA A 205 -1.79 -16.27 -22.50
CA ALA A 205 -2.14 -17.18 -23.57
C ALA A 205 -1.47 -16.65 -24.85
N GLY A 206 -0.28 -17.16 -25.14
CA GLY A 206 0.48 -16.85 -26.34
C GLY A 206 -0.13 -17.56 -27.53
N LYS A 207 -0.97 -16.83 -28.25
CA LYS A 207 -1.15 -17.00 -29.68
C LYS A 207 0.14 -16.48 -30.34
N ASP A 208 1.17 -17.30 -30.43
CA ASP A 208 2.34 -17.13 -31.31
C ASP A 208 3.20 -18.40 -31.25
N GLU A 209 2.96 -19.34 -32.17
CA GLU A 209 3.69 -20.61 -32.31
C GLU A 209 5.15 -20.45 -32.82
N ASN A 210 5.68 -19.23 -32.95
CA ASN A 210 6.91 -19.01 -33.72
C ASN A 210 8.02 -18.19 -33.04
N SER A 211 7.98 -17.94 -31.72
CA SER A 211 9.11 -17.31 -31.02
C SER A 211 9.86 -18.32 -30.13
N SER A 212 11.08 -18.66 -30.52
CA SER A 212 12.02 -19.52 -29.80
C SER A 212 12.69 -18.80 -28.61
N GLN A 213 11.92 -18.15 -27.74
CA GLN A 213 12.39 -17.51 -26.51
C GLN A 213 11.59 -18.05 -25.33
N PRO A 214 12.22 -18.75 -24.35
CA PRO A 214 11.52 -19.33 -23.21
C PRO A 214 11.35 -18.27 -22.12
N PHE A 215 10.66 -17.17 -22.41
CA PHE A 215 10.12 -16.34 -21.35
C PHE A 215 8.71 -16.84 -21.09
N HIS A 216 8.57 -17.73 -20.11
CA HIS A 216 7.30 -17.89 -19.42
C HIS A 216 6.92 -16.49 -18.93
N SER A 217 5.99 -15.84 -19.62
CA SER A 217 5.51 -14.51 -19.26
C SER A 217 4.58 -14.66 -18.07
N ASP A 218 5.19 -14.96 -16.92
CA ASP A 218 4.52 -15.15 -15.66
C ASP A 218 4.02 -13.78 -15.19
N GLN A 219 2.75 -13.52 -15.46
CA GLN A 219 2.06 -12.34 -14.95
C GLN A 219 1.22 -12.75 -13.74
N PHE A 220 1.24 -11.94 -12.70
CA PHE A 220 0.36 -12.07 -11.55
C PHE A 220 -0.64 -10.94 -11.50
N VAL A 221 -1.86 -11.25 -11.12
CA VAL A 221 -2.92 -10.27 -10.88
C VAL A 221 -3.28 -10.30 -9.40
N LEU A 222 -3.21 -9.14 -8.73
CA LEU A 222 -3.68 -9.00 -7.36
C LEU A 222 -5.16 -8.69 -7.35
N VAL A 223 -5.90 -9.48 -6.59
CA VAL A 223 -7.32 -9.29 -6.34
C VAL A 223 -7.58 -9.07 -4.85
N LEU A 224 -8.38 -8.07 -4.54
CA LEU A 224 -9.01 -7.87 -3.24
C LEU A 224 -10.34 -8.62 -3.22
N ILE A 225 -10.51 -9.54 -2.28
CA ILE A 225 -11.71 -10.34 -2.11
C ILE A 225 -12.37 -9.93 -0.80
N ASP A 226 -13.58 -9.38 -0.90
CA ASP A 226 -14.47 -9.13 0.23
C ASP A 226 -15.51 -10.25 0.28
N ARG A 227 -15.40 -11.13 1.28
CA ARG A 227 -16.32 -12.25 1.46
C ARG A 227 -17.69 -11.83 1.95
N ARG A 228 -17.79 -10.73 2.71
CA ARG A 228 -19.06 -10.18 3.22
C ARG A 228 -19.87 -9.59 2.07
N ALA A 229 -19.23 -8.79 1.22
CA ALA A 229 -19.88 -8.21 0.04
C ALA A 229 -19.94 -9.17 -1.16
N ARG A 230 -19.31 -10.36 -1.07
CA ARG A 230 -19.18 -11.33 -2.16
C ARG A 230 -18.57 -10.70 -3.42
N ARG A 231 -17.58 -9.83 -3.23
CA ARG A 231 -16.93 -9.05 -4.29
C ARG A 231 -15.46 -9.44 -4.45
N LYS A 232 -15.00 -9.42 -5.70
CA LYS A 232 -13.61 -9.66 -6.09
C LYS A 232 -13.18 -8.58 -7.06
N SER A 233 -12.14 -7.82 -6.70
CA SER A 233 -11.72 -6.63 -7.41
C SER A 233 -10.23 -6.69 -7.73
N ARG A 234 -9.86 -6.54 -9.00
CA ARG A 234 -8.44 -6.41 -9.40
C ARG A 234 -7.91 -5.05 -8.96
N ILE A 235 -6.72 -5.03 -8.35
CA ILE A 235 -6.08 -3.81 -7.85
C ILE A 235 -4.63 -3.63 -8.30
N ALA A 236 -3.94 -4.70 -8.69
CA ALA A 236 -2.57 -4.61 -9.17
C ALA A 236 -2.19 -5.75 -10.14
N THR A 237 -1.08 -5.57 -10.83
CA THR A 237 -0.40 -6.59 -11.64
C THR A 237 1.09 -6.61 -11.33
N MET A 238 1.72 -7.76 -11.50
CA MET A 238 3.15 -7.96 -11.27
C MET A 238 3.74 -8.89 -12.32
N THR A 239 4.98 -8.59 -12.71
CA THR A 239 5.84 -9.41 -13.57
C THR A 239 7.24 -9.47 -12.94
N PRO A 240 8.18 -10.30 -13.45
CA PRO A 240 9.55 -10.31 -12.93
C PRO A 240 10.28 -8.95 -12.98
N GLY A 241 9.84 -8.03 -13.85
CA GLY A 241 10.43 -6.72 -14.06
C GLY A 241 9.79 -5.57 -13.27
N GLY A 242 8.59 -5.75 -12.70
CA GLY A 242 7.89 -4.64 -12.05
C GLY A 242 6.45 -4.92 -11.63
N LEU A 243 5.86 -3.92 -10.97
CA LEU A 243 4.49 -3.93 -10.46
C LEU A 243 3.73 -2.70 -10.96
N GLU A 244 2.45 -2.88 -11.27
CA GLU A 244 1.52 -1.79 -11.58
C GLU A 244 0.34 -1.85 -10.61
N ILE A 245 0.07 -0.75 -9.92
CA ILE A 245 -1.09 -0.60 -9.03
C ILE A 245 -2.09 0.32 -9.72
N MET A 246 -3.36 -0.12 -9.81
CA MET A 246 -4.41 0.63 -10.46
C MET A 246 -5.77 0.38 -9.83
N VAL A 247 -6.32 1.42 -9.23
CA VAL A 247 -7.67 1.44 -8.64
C VAL A 247 -8.41 2.64 -9.20
N ARG A 248 -9.58 2.41 -9.81
CA ARG A 248 -10.37 3.46 -10.49
C ARG A 248 -11.82 3.57 -10.02
N LYS A 249 -12.31 2.60 -9.25
CA LYS A 249 -13.70 2.53 -8.81
C LYS A 249 -13.77 2.91 -7.33
N THR A 250 -14.67 3.83 -6.99
CA THR A 250 -14.95 4.24 -5.60
C THR A 250 -15.30 3.05 -4.71
N SER A 251 -16.10 2.11 -5.21
CA SER A 251 -16.44 0.89 -4.48
C SER A 251 -15.22 0.02 -4.13
N ILE A 252 -14.13 0.08 -4.91
CA ILE A 252 -12.90 -0.64 -4.58
C ILE A 252 -12.12 0.14 -3.50
N MET A 253 -12.13 1.47 -3.58
CA MET A 253 -11.52 2.34 -2.56
C MET A 253 -12.16 2.14 -1.18
N GLU A 254 -13.49 2.07 -1.10
CA GLU A 254 -14.22 1.79 0.15
C GLU A 254 -13.80 0.44 0.77
N HIS A 255 -13.65 -0.59 -0.07
CA HIS A 255 -13.21 -1.91 0.38
C HIS A 255 -11.75 -1.90 0.83
N LEU A 256 -10.90 -1.12 0.16
CA LEU A 256 -9.51 -0.91 0.58
C LEU A 256 -9.42 -0.16 1.89
N GLN A 257 -10.25 0.86 2.10
CA GLN A 257 -10.34 1.57 3.37
C GLN A 257 -10.74 0.61 4.50
N MET A 258 -11.78 -0.21 4.29
CA MET A 258 -12.15 -1.24 5.26
C MET A 258 -11.02 -2.23 5.52
N CYS A 259 -10.26 -2.60 4.48
CA CYS A 259 -9.10 -3.46 4.64
C CYS A 259 -7.97 -2.79 5.45
N LEU A 260 -7.72 -1.50 5.24
CA LEU A 260 -6.81 -0.68 6.04
C LEU A 260 -7.26 -0.64 7.51
N ASP A 261 -8.52 -0.33 7.77
CA ASP A 261 -9.07 -0.27 9.13
C ASP A 261 -8.94 -1.62 9.86
N LEU A 262 -9.13 -2.73 9.13
CA LEU A 262 -8.92 -4.08 9.66
C LEU A 262 -7.47 -4.39 10.04
N THR A 263 -6.48 -3.67 9.49
CA THR A 263 -5.07 -3.82 9.91
C THR A 263 -4.78 -3.11 11.23
N ASP A 264 -5.71 -2.29 11.72
CA ASP A 264 -5.59 -1.46 12.92
C ASP A 264 -4.31 -0.60 12.87
N PRO A 265 -4.30 0.40 11.98
CA PRO A 265 -3.11 1.22 11.73
C PRO A 265 -2.79 2.08 12.96
N LEU A 266 -1.50 2.25 13.25
CA LEU A 266 -1.05 3.08 14.37
C LEU A 266 -1.38 4.56 14.09
N SER A 267 -2.06 5.22 15.03
CA SER A 267 -2.44 6.65 14.94
C SER A 267 -1.25 7.61 14.76
N THR A 268 -0.01 7.16 14.98
CA THR A 268 1.22 7.94 14.73
C THR A 268 1.56 8.08 13.24
N ALA A 269 0.95 7.29 12.35
CA ALA A 269 0.98 7.52 10.91
C ALA A 269 0.11 8.74 10.49
N THR A 270 -0.69 9.25 11.43
CA THR A 270 -1.58 10.42 11.29
C THR A 270 -0.97 11.65 11.95
N SER A 271 0.33 11.89 11.76
CA SER A 271 0.97 13.15 12.15
C SER A 271 0.46 14.30 11.29
N GLY A 272 -0.67 14.90 11.71
CA GLY A 272 -1.17 16.20 11.28
C GLY A 272 -1.58 16.32 9.80
N ASP A 273 -2.87 16.55 9.55
CA ASP A 273 -3.35 17.21 8.32
C ASP A 273 -2.99 16.52 6.97
N ARG A 274 -2.74 15.20 6.97
CA ARG A 274 -2.61 14.44 5.70
C ARG A 274 -3.97 13.94 5.24
N ASP A 275 -4.29 14.24 3.99
CA ASP A 275 -5.47 13.75 3.26
C ASP A 275 -5.61 12.22 3.40
N ALA A 276 -6.79 11.76 3.87
CA ALA A 276 -7.11 10.35 4.04
C ALA A 276 -6.87 9.53 2.76
N HIS A 277 -7.08 10.12 1.59
CA HIS A 277 -6.77 9.48 0.31
C HIS A 277 -5.28 9.20 0.14
N VAL A 278 -4.42 10.15 0.53
CA VAL A 278 -2.96 10.00 0.45
C VAL A 278 -2.51 8.91 1.42
N ASN A 279 -3.07 8.86 2.63
CA ASN A 279 -2.75 7.82 3.60
C ASN A 279 -3.13 6.43 3.09
N LEU A 280 -4.33 6.29 2.51
CA LEU A 280 -4.77 5.04 1.89
C LEU A 280 -3.88 4.64 0.71
N GLU A 281 -3.45 5.61 -0.11
CA GLU A 281 -2.53 5.39 -1.23
C GLU A 281 -1.16 4.85 -0.76
N MET A 282 -0.54 5.50 0.23
CA MET A 282 0.76 5.06 0.76
C MET A 282 0.69 3.70 1.46
N TRP A 283 -0.40 3.46 2.18
CA TRP A 283 -0.68 2.16 2.77
C TRP A 283 -0.78 1.08 1.69
N LEU A 284 -1.56 1.36 0.62
CA LEU A 284 -1.76 0.42 -0.48
C LEU A 284 -0.43 0.10 -1.18
N TYR A 285 0.40 1.10 -1.48
CA TYR A 285 1.69 0.89 -2.12
C TYR A 285 2.58 -0.01 -1.26
N THR A 286 2.76 0.33 0.01
CA THR A 286 3.59 -0.46 0.93
C THR A 286 3.09 -1.89 1.05
N HIS A 287 1.78 -2.10 1.20
CA HIS A 287 1.20 -3.44 1.31
C HIS A 287 1.36 -4.23 0.02
N VAL A 288 0.90 -3.70 -1.12
CA VAL A 288 0.94 -4.43 -2.40
C VAL A 288 2.37 -4.78 -2.80
N LEU A 289 3.32 -3.86 -2.62
CA LEU A 289 4.74 -4.11 -2.89
C LEU A 289 5.26 -5.22 -1.97
N THR A 290 5.11 -5.11 -0.65
CA THR A 290 5.59 -6.12 0.30
C THR A 290 4.97 -7.50 0.06
N LEU A 291 3.65 -7.58 -0.17
CA LEU A 291 2.96 -8.84 -0.48
C LEU A 291 3.46 -9.43 -1.81
N GLY A 292 3.68 -8.58 -2.82
CA GLY A 292 4.26 -8.96 -4.11
C GLY A 292 5.69 -9.50 -3.97
N ILE A 293 6.51 -8.93 -3.09
CA ILE A 293 7.87 -9.42 -2.81
C ILE A 293 7.86 -10.82 -2.22
N TRP A 294 6.91 -11.13 -1.34
CA TRP A 294 6.78 -12.51 -0.86
C TRP A 294 6.44 -13.49 -2.00
N VAL A 295 5.55 -13.10 -2.93
CA VAL A 295 5.26 -13.91 -4.12
C VAL A 295 6.50 -14.06 -5.01
N ALA A 296 7.23 -12.98 -5.25
CA ALA A 296 8.48 -13.00 -6.00
C ALA A 296 9.50 -13.95 -5.35
N GLN A 297 9.52 -14.06 -4.01
CA GLN A 297 10.35 -15.05 -3.30
C GLN A 297 9.91 -16.49 -3.60
N GLN A 298 8.60 -16.77 -3.58
CA GLN A 298 8.07 -18.11 -3.87
C GLN A 298 8.32 -18.54 -5.32
N GLU A 299 8.31 -17.59 -6.26
CA GLU A 299 8.59 -17.82 -7.68
C GLU A 299 10.10 -17.76 -8.03
N GLY A 300 10.99 -17.58 -7.04
CA GLY A 300 12.44 -17.57 -7.27
C GLY A 300 12.98 -16.34 -7.99
N TRP A 301 12.26 -15.20 -7.91
CA TRP A 301 12.66 -13.94 -8.55
C TRP A 301 13.60 -13.10 -7.68
N LEU A 302 13.70 -13.43 -6.38
CA LEU A 302 14.71 -12.90 -5.48
C LEU A 302 15.98 -13.75 -5.65
N GLY A 303 17.06 -13.15 -6.16
CA GLY A 303 18.25 -13.86 -6.63
C GLY A 303 19.05 -14.67 -5.61
#